data_AF-A0A8F5DRI6-F1
#
_entry.id   AF-A0A8F5DRI6-F1
#
_cell.length_a   1.000
_cell.length_b   1.000
_cell.length_c   1.000
_cell.angle_alpha   90.00
_cell.angle_beta   90.00
_cell.angle_gamma   90.00
#
_symmetry.space_group_name_H-M   'P 1'
#
loop_
_entity.id
_entity.type
_entity.pdbx_description
1 polymer ?
#
loop_
_entity_poly.entity_id
_entity_poly.type
_entity_poly.pdbx_seq_one_letter_code
_entity_poly.pdbx_strand_id
1 'polypeptide(L)'
;MILQSLFIVMGFLVCMMMILLRILFSEKTNKENLSYECGFESYKLNRLPFSLNFFMVSIIFVLFDLEIIALVAMIPSMMGLQLNVFFMGNLFLLFMLMSLLLEWSMNKLSWIF
;
A
#
# COMPACT_ATOMS: atom_id res chain seq x y z
N MET A 1 -6.61 22.63 -11.83
CA MET A 1 -5.95 22.17 -13.07
C MET A 1 -4.52 22.71 -13.19
N ILE A 2 -4.27 23.94 -13.66
CA ILE A 2 -2.90 24.46 -13.93
C ILE A 2 -2.03 24.52 -12.66
N LEU A 3 -2.59 24.99 -11.55
CA LEU A 3 -1.87 25.08 -10.27
C LEU A 3 -1.47 23.69 -9.73
N GLN A 4 -2.33 22.68 -9.93
CA GLN A 4 -2.05 21.29 -9.53
C GLN A 4 -0.95 20.67 -10.39
N SER A 5 -0.99 20.89 -11.71
CA SER A 5 0.08 20.42 -12.60
C SER A 5 1.43 21.05 -12.26
N LEU A 6 1.46 22.32 -11.83
CA LEU A 6 2.71 22.98 -11.42
C LEU A 6 3.33 22.32 -10.18
N PHE A 7 2.53 21.98 -9.16
CA PHE A 7 3.05 21.31 -7.96
C PHE A 7 3.66 19.92 -8.28
N ILE A 8 3.02 19.16 -9.16
CA ILE A 8 3.51 17.84 -9.57
C ILE A 8 4.85 17.96 -10.31
N VAL A 9 4.97 18.92 -11.24
CA VAL A 9 6.20 19.16 -12.00
C VAL A 9 7.34 19.61 -11.08
N MET A 10 7.07 20.52 -10.14
CA MET A 10 8.07 20.98 -9.18
C MET A 10 8.56 19.85 -8.28
N GLY A 11 7.66 18.98 -7.79
CA GLY A 11 8.04 17.82 -6.98
C GLY A 11 8.96 16.86 -7.75
N PHE A 12 8.64 16.59 -9.01
CA PHE A 12 9.45 15.73 -9.86
C PHE A 12 10.85 16.33 -10.14
N LEU A 13 10.92 17.64 -10.38
CA LEU A 13 12.18 18.35 -10.57
C LEU A 13 13.08 18.27 -9.33
N VAL A 14 12.51 18.43 -8.13
CA VAL A 14 13.27 18.32 -6.88
C VAL A 14 13.85 16.90 -6.72
N CYS A 15 13.06 15.86 -6.96
CA CYS A 15 13.53 14.47 -6.91
C CYS A 15 14.68 14.22 -7.90
N MET A 16 14.55 14.71 -9.14
CA MET A 16 15.59 14.55 -10.15
C MET A 16 16.86 15.32 -9.79
N MET A 17 16.74 16.53 -9.25
CA MET A 17 17.89 17.30 -8.76
C MET A 17 18.62 16.57 -7.63
N MET A 18 17.90 15.98 -6.68
CA MET A 18 18.52 15.21 -5.59
C MET A 18 19.30 13.99 -6.12
N ILE A 19 18.73 13.27 -7.09
CA ILE A 19 19.40 12.12 -7.72
C ILE A 19 20.64 12.57 -8.49
N LEU A 20 20.56 13.68 -9.25
CA LEU A 20 21.70 14.24 -9.98
C LEU A 20 22.82 14.68 -9.04
N LEU A 21 22.49 15.37 -7.95
CA LEU A 21 23.46 15.76 -6.93
C LEU A 21 24.14 14.52 -6.33
N ARG A 22 23.38 13.46 -6.00
CA ARG A 22 23.97 12.21 -5.53
C ARG A 22 24.93 11.62 -6.55
N ILE A 23 24.58 11.58 -7.84
CA ILE A 23 25.45 11.01 -8.88
C ILE A 23 26.72 11.85 -9.07
N LEU A 24 26.61 13.19 -8.99
CA LEU A 24 27.75 14.09 -9.18
C LEU A 24 28.72 14.09 -7.99
N PHE A 25 28.22 13.98 -6.76
CA PHE A 25 29.03 14.08 -5.54
C PHE A 25 29.38 12.72 -4.90
N SER A 26 28.77 11.62 -5.33
CA SER A 26 29.09 10.30 -4.76
C SER A 26 30.46 9.81 -5.22
N GLU A 27 31.37 9.61 -4.27
CA GLU A 27 32.59 8.85 -4.49
C GLU A 27 32.22 7.37 -4.72
N LYS A 28 32.79 6.73 -5.75
CA LYS A 28 32.57 5.31 -6.04
C LYS A 28 33.35 4.46 -5.05
N THR A 29 32.76 4.13 -3.91
CA THR A 29 33.31 3.15 -2.97
C THR A 29 33.06 1.74 -3.52
N ASN A 30 34.06 1.17 -4.19
CA ASN A 30 34.02 -0.20 -4.77
C ASN A 30 33.87 -1.35 -3.74
N LYS A 31 33.58 -1.05 -2.46
CA LYS A 31 33.56 -2.02 -1.35
C LYS A 31 32.15 -2.54 -1.00
N GLU A 32 31.10 -2.07 -1.66
CA GLU A 32 29.72 -2.16 -1.15
C GLU A 32 28.82 -3.20 -1.85
N ASN A 33 29.34 -3.98 -2.80
CA ASN A 33 28.55 -5.05 -3.43
C ASN A 33 28.46 -6.33 -2.58
N LEU A 34 28.96 -6.29 -1.35
CA LEU A 34 28.89 -7.41 -0.41
C LEU A 34 27.60 -7.31 0.38
N SER A 35 26.75 -8.33 0.26
CA SER A 35 25.65 -8.58 1.19
C SER A 35 26.16 -8.44 2.62
N TYR A 36 25.46 -7.69 3.46
CA TYR A 36 25.88 -7.39 4.83
C TYR A 36 25.74 -8.64 5.71
N GLU A 37 26.69 -9.56 5.60
CA GLU A 37 26.68 -10.86 6.29
C GLU A 37 27.83 -11.00 7.28
N CYS A 38 28.19 -9.93 8.01
CA CYS A 38 29.23 -9.99 9.04
C CYS A 38 30.54 -10.71 8.60
N GLY A 39 30.93 -10.59 7.32
CA GLY A 39 32.13 -11.22 6.77
C GLY A 39 31.98 -12.70 6.32
N PHE A 40 30.78 -13.26 6.35
CA PHE A 40 30.48 -14.60 5.81
C PHE A 40 30.06 -14.54 4.33
N GLU A 41 30.34 -15.62 3.59
CA GLU A 41 29.83 -15.78 2.23
C GLU A 41 28.33 -16.10 2.28
N SER A 42 27.56 -15.37 1.47
CA SER A 42 26.12 -15.57 1.34
C SER A 42 25.78 -17.00 1.01
N TYR A 43 25.21 -17.73 1.98
CA TYR A 43 24.58 -19.02 1.75
C TYR A 43 23.34 -18.78 0.88
N LYS A 44 23.53 -18.91 -0.44
CA LYS A 44 22.52 -18.72 -1.49
C LYS A 44 21.43 -19.80 -1.42
N LEU A 45 20.52 -19.68 -0.46
CA LEU A 45 19.17 -20.17 -0.65
C LEU A 45 18.33 -18.98 -1.10
N ASN A 46 18.28 -18.75 -2.42
CA ASN A 46 17.47 -17.70 -3.05
C ASN A 46 15.95 -17.84 -2.80
N ARG A 47 15.53 -18.89 -2.09
CA ARG A 47 14.14 -19.23 -1.81
C ARG A 47 14.01 -19.61 -0.34
N LEU A 48 13.80 -18.60 0.50
CA LEU A 48 13.24 -18.81 1.82
C LEU A 48 11.73 -19.03 1.65
N PRO A 49 11.12 -20.00 2.38
CA PRO A 49 9.68 -20.11 2.39
C PRO A 49 9.08 -18.80 2.90
N PHE A 50 8.29 -18.15 2.06
CA PHE A 50 7.59 -16.93 2.41
C PHE A 50 6.47 -17.24 3.41
N SER A 51 6.29 -16.40 4.42
CA SER A 51 5.22 -16.64 5.39
C SER A 51 3.86 -16.37 4.74
N LEU A 52 2.95 -17.34 4.87
CA LEU A 52 1.58 -17.24 4.34
C LEU A 52 0.82 -16.05 4.95
N ASN A 53 1.22 -15.58 6.13
CA ASN A 53 0.58 -14.46 6.81
C ASN A 53 0.69 -13.16 5.99
N PHE A 54 1.87 -12.86 5.40
CA PHE A 54 2.00 -11.69 4.52
C PHE A 54 1.11 -11.80 3.28
N PHE A 55 0.97 -13.01 2.73
CA PHE A 55 0.12 -13.26 1.58
C PHE A 55 -1.36 -13.03 1.91
N MET A 56 -1.82 -13.53 3.05
CA MET A 56 -3.21 -13.33 3.51
C MET A 56 -3.53 -11.85 3.74
N VAL A 57 -2.62 -11.11 4.38
CA VAL A 57 -2.77 -9.65 4.58
C VAL A 57 -2.85 -8.93 3.22
N SER A 58 -2.04 -9.32 2.24
CA SER A 58 -2.07 -8.69 0.91
C SER A 58 -3.39 -8.89 0.16
N ILE A 59 -4.00 -10.08 0.26
CA ILE A 59 -5.30 -10.36 -0.36
C ILE A 59 -6.40 -9.54 0.32
N ILE A 60 -6.43 -9.55 1.66
CA ILE A 60 -7.41 -8.79 2.44
C ILE A 60 -7.30 -7.29 2.13
N PHE A 61 -6.08 -6.76 2.03
CA PHE A 61 -5.84 -5.38 1.67
C PHE A 61 -6.41 -5.03 0.29
N VAL A 62 -6.16 -5.85 -0.74
CA VAL A 62 -6.69 -5.60 -2.09
C VAL A 62 -8.23 -5.63 -2.11
N LEU A 63 -8.84 -6.58 -1.40
CA LEU A 63 -10.31 -6.67 -1.31
C LEU A 63 -10.89 -5.44 -0.62
N PHE A 64 -10.34 -5.04 0.53
CA PHE A 64 -10.83 -3.89 1.28
C PHE A 64 -10.62 -2.56 0.52
N ASP A 65 -9.53 -2.43 -0.23
CA ASP A 65 -9.29 -1.25 -1.07
C ASP A 65 -10.33 -1.13 -2.19
N LEU A 66 -10.72 -2.25 -2.83
CA LEU A 66 -11.79 -2.28 -3.82
C LEU A 66 -13.15 -1.89 -3.22
N GLU A 67 -13.44 -2.31 -2.00
CA GLU A 67 -14.68 -1.96 -1.30
C GLU A 67 -14.74 -0.46 -0.94
N ILE A 68 -13.61 0.13 -0.52
CA ILE A 68 -13.51 1.59 -0.28
C ILE A 68 -13.75 2.37 -1.58
N ILE A 69 -13.16 1.92 -2.70
CA ILE A 69 -13.40 2.56 -4.00
C ILE A 69 -14.89 2.57 -4.35
N ALA A 70 -15.60 1.47 -4.09
CA ALA A 70 -17.04 1.39 -4.30
C ALA A 70 -17.82 2.37 -3.40
N LEU A 71 -17.43 2.52 -2.13
CA LEU A 71 -18.01 3.51 -1.21
C LEU A 71 -17.81 4.94 -1.70
N VAL A 72 -16.60 5.28 -2.12
CA VAL A 72 -16.28 6.64 -2.59
C VAL A 72 -17.06 6.97 -3.87
N ALA A 73 -17.24 5.99 -4.77
CA ALA A 73 -18.04 6.15 -5.98
C ALA A 73 -19.53 6.44 -5.70
N MET A 74 -20.05 6.08 -4.53
CA MET A 74 -21.43 6.41 -4.11
C MET A 74 -21.58 7.82 -3.53
N ILE A 75 -20.50 8.54 -3.22
CA ILE A 75 -20.58 9.89 -2.62
C ILE A 75 -21.24 10.92 -3.56
N PRO A 76 -20.91 11.00 -4.87
CA PRO A 76 -21.51 11.99 -5.77
C PRO A 76 -23.04 11.87 -5.89
N SER A 77 -23.61 10.67 -5.77
CA SER A 77 -25.06 10.46 -5.83
C SER A 77 -25.80 10.90 -4.55
N MET A 78 -25.08 11.14 -3.45
CA MET A 78 -25.64 11.68 -2.20
C MET A 78 -25.99 13.17 -2.28
N MET A 79 -25.43 13.92 -3.24
CA MET A 79 -25.60 15.38 -3.33
C MET A 79 -27.07 15.80 -3.53
N GLY A 80 -27.92 14.90 -4.00
CA GLY A 80 -29.37 15.10 -4.13
C GLY A 80 -30.21 14.38 -3.08
N LEU A 81 -29.80 14.33 -1.79
CA LEU A 81 -30.59 13.82 -0.64
C LEU A 81 -31.48 12.59 -0.94
N GLN A 82 -30.96 11.63 -1.72
CA GLN A 82 -31.69 10.42 -2.03
C GLN A 82 -31.60 9.48 -0.85
N LEU A 83 -32.67 9.40 -0.05
CA LEU A 83 -32.79 8.48 1.10
C LEU A 83 -32.39 7.04 0.72
N ASN A 84 -32.73 6.60 -0.50
CA ASN A 84 -32.37 5.26 -0.99
C ASN A 84 -30.85 5.03 -1.05
N VAL A 85 -30.08 5.99 -1.54
CA VAL A 85 -28.62 5.89 -1.60
C VAL A 85 -28.04 5.86 -0.19
N PHE A 86 -28.63 6.62 0.75
CA PHE A 86 -28.21 6.64 2.15
C PHE A 86 -28.42 5.27 2.81
N PHE A 87 -29.58 4.66 2.61
CA PHE A 87 -29.85 3.31 3.12
C PHE A 87 -28.93 2.26 2.50
N MET A 88 -28.71 2.31 1.18
CA MET A 88 -27.81 1.38 0.49
C MET A 88 -26.36 1.52 0.95
N GLY A 89 -25.86 2.74 1.14
CA GLY A 89 -24.51 2.98 1.66
C GLY A 89 -24.33 2.45 3.08
N ASN A 90 -25.31 2.66 3.97
CA ASN A 90 -25.27 2.10 5.33
C ASN A 90 -25.33 0.57 5.35
N LEU A 91 -26.15 -0.03 4.49
CA LEU A 91 -26.18 -1.49 4.31
C LEU A 91 -24.83 -2.02 3.84
N PHE A 92 -24.20 -1.36 2.86
CA PHE A 92 -22.88 -1.73 2.36
C PHE A 92 -21.81 -1.64 3.46
N LEU A 93 -21.81 -0.56 4.26
CA LEU A 93 -20.92 -0.42 5.42
C LEU A 93 -21.10 -1.53 6.46
N LEU A 94 -22.35 -1.95 6.73
CA LEU A 94 -22.62 -3.07 7.63
C LEU A 94 -22.05 -4.38 7.10
N PHE A 95 -22.16 -4.65 5.79
CA PHE A 95 -21.57 -5.83 5.17
C PHE A 95 -20.03 -5.84 5.30
N MET A 96 -19.36 -4.71 5.07
CA MET A 96 -17.91 -4.59 5.25
C MET A 96 -17.50 -4.82 6.71
N LEU A 97 -18.22 -4.24 7.67
CA LEU A 97 -17.95 -4.46 9.09
C LEU A 97 -18.10 -5.94 9.47
N MET A 98 -19.15 -6.61 8.98
CA MET A 98 -19.36 -8.04 9.25
C MET A 98 -18.27 -8.91 8.63
N SER A 99 -17.85 -8.61 7.39
CA SER A 99 -16.74 -9.30 6.74
C SER A 99 -15.45 -9.19 7.56
N LEU A 100 -15.10 -7.97 8.01
CA LEU A 100 -13.92 -7.73 8.81
C LEU A 100 -13.97 -8.42 10.18
N LEU A 101 -15.12 -8.42 10.84
CA LEU A 101 -15.31 -9.15 12.10
C LEU A 101 -15.15 -10.67 11.93
N LEU A 102 -15.66 -11.24 10.83
CA LEU A 102 -15.46 -12.66 10.51
C LEU A 102 -13.98 -12.97 10.30
N GLU A 103 -13.26 -12.16 9.53
CA GLU A 103 -11.83 -12.34 9.29
C GLU A 103 -11.00 -12.25 10.58
N TRP A 104 -11.36 -11.33 11.47
CA TRP A 104 -10.73 -11.19 12.77
C TRP A 104 -11.00 -12.40 13.65
N SER A 105 -12.24 -12.89 13.70
CA SER A 105 -12.58 -14.08 14.49
C SER A 105 -11.81 -15.33 14.03
N MET A 106 -11.42 -15.40 12.76
CA MET A 106 -10.65 -16.50 12.18
C MET A 106 -9.14 -16.42 12.47
N ASN A 107 -8.67 -15.44 13.26
CA ASN A 107 -7.25 -15.21 13.58
C ASN A 107 -6.32 -15.14 12.35
N LYS A 108 -6.85 -14.84 11.15
CA LYS A 108 -6.03 -14.67 9.93
C LYS A 108 -5.14 -13.42 9.97
N LEU A 109 -5.45 -12.52 10.91
CA LEU A 109 -4.77 -11.25 11.14
C LEU A 109 -3.77 -11.33 12.31
N SER A 110 -3.70 -12.44 13.06
CA SER A 110 -2.80 -12.53 14.20
C SER A 110 -1.37 -12.79 13.74
N TRP A 111 -0.49 -11.88 14.12
CA TRP A 111 0.94 -12.03 14.02
C TRP A 111 1.43 -12.69 15.30
N ILE A 112 1.30 -14.02 15.36
CA ILE A 112 2.01 -14.83 16.34
C ILE A 112 3.16 -15.45 15.58
N PHE A 113 4.38 -15.17 16.06
CA PHE A 113 5.60 -15.83 15.58
C PHE A 113 5.47 -17.35 15.64
#